data_AF-A0A822E2C2-F1
#
_entry.id   AF-A0A822E2C2-F1
#
_cell.length_a   1.000
_cell.length_b   1.000
_cell.length_c   1.000
_cell.angle_alpha   90.00
_cell.angle_beta   90.00
_cell.angle_gamma   90.00
#
_symmetry.space_group_name_H-M   'P 1'
#
loop_
_entity.id
_entity.type
_entity.pdbx_description
1 polymer ?
#
loop_
_entity_poly.entity_id
_entity_poly.type
_entity_poly.pdbx_seq_one_letter_code
_entity_poly.pdbx_strand_id
1 'polypeptide(L)'
;MQENIWSGRVSKKWAAMNSMHHTYGRSKQLIVQRLTTLQQQLQEASQALQEFGNPLLPQCLSEMKPSLDFTTMPAMVTAVVGKGQHKLKQLFEYNKKMLKLDSTDHRFVQYVYDLKPNKQQIRSIRNI
;
A
#
# COMPACT_ATOMS: atom_id res chain seq x y z
N MET A 1 -23.22 -12.57 31.98
CA MET A 1 -23.98 -12.76 30.72
C MET A 1 -23.13 -12.28 29.55
N GLN A 2 -22.38 -13.19 28.92
CA GLN A 2 -21.38 -12.91 27.87
C GLN A 2 -21.64 -13.71 26.57
N GLU A 3 -22.85 -14.27 26.39
CA GLU A 3 -23.06 -15.38 25.44
C GLU A 3 -23.33 -14.98 23.98
N ASN A 4 -23.22 -13.70 23.59
CA ASN A 4 -23.59 -13.27 22.23
C ASN A 4 -22.59 -12.34 21.53
N ILE A 5 -21.38 -12.20 22.07
CA ILE A 5 -20.35 -11.32 21.51
C ILE A 5 -19.30 -12.18 20.79
N TRP A 6 -19.19 -12.01 19.47
CA TRP A 6 -18.28 -12.78 18.60
C TRP A 6 -16.79 -12.54 18.89
N SER A 7 -16.45 -11.40 19.48
CA SER A 7 -15.09 -11.07 19.94
C SER A 7 -15.17 -10.22 21.21
N GLY A 8 -14.33 -10.51 22.22
CA GLY A 8 -14.27 -9.70 23.45
C GLY A 8 -14.07 -8.22 23.16
N ARG A 9 -14.61 -7.34 24.04
CA ARG A 9 -14.43 -5.89 23.92
C ARG A 9 -12.94 -5.56 23.96
N VAL A 10 -12.38 -5.10 22.84
CA VAL A 10 -11.00 -4.61 22.81
C VAL A 10 -10.92 -3.24 23.49
N SER A 11 -9.76 -2.92 24.08
CA SER A 11 -9.57 -1.60 24.68
C SER A 11 -9.64 -0.52 23.60
N LYS A 12 -10.17 0.67 23.94
CA LYS A 12 -10.24 1.82 23.01
C LYS A 12 -8.88 2.16 22.41
N LYS A 13 -7.81 2.02 23.20
CA LYS A 13 -6.43 2.27 22.77
C LYS A 13 -5.99 1.29 21.69
N TRP A 14 -6.26 0.00 21.87
CA TRP A 14 -5.93 -1.02 20.88
C TRP A 14 -6.74 -0.85 19.59
N ALA A 15 -8.01 -0.45 19.73
CA ALA A 15 -8.86 -0.12 18.59
C ALA A 15 -8.31 1.07 17.80
N ALA A 16 -7.95 2.17 18.48
CA ALA A 16 -7.37 3.35 17.85
C ALA A 16 -6.02 3.07 17.16
N MET A 17 -5.14 2.28 17.78
CA MET A 17 -3.84 1.91 17.19
C MET A 17 -3.95 1.13 15.88
N ASN A 18 -5.05 0.41 15.69
CA ASN A 18 -5.25 -0.45 14.53
C ASN A 18 -6.41 0.04 13.64
N SER A 19 -6.81 1.31 13.76
CA SER A 19 -7.93 1.91 13.00
C SER A 19 -9.23 1.12 13.08
N MET A 20 -9.45 0.45 14.21
CA MET A 20 -10.63 -0.33 14.52
C MET A 20 -11.66 0.52 15.26
N HIS A 21 -12.94 0.39 14.90
CA HIS A 21 -14.05 1.02 15.60
C HIS A 21 -14.19 0.51 17.06
N HIS A 22 -14.35 1.39 18.03
CA HIS A 22 -14.40 1.06 19.47
C HIS A 22 -15.62 0.23 19.94
N THR A 23 -16.52 -0.14 19.02
CA THR A 23 -17.73 -0.96 19.29
C THR A 23 -17.65 -2.36 18.70
N TYR A 24 -16.46 -2.94 18.53
CA TYR A 24 -16.34 -4.35 18.14
C TYR A 24 -16.79 -5.29 19.26
N GLY A 25 -18.10 -5.43 19.31
CA GLY A 25 -18.88 -6.46 19.97
C GLY A 25 -20.23 -6.51 19.24
N ARG A 26 -20.19 -6.67 17.91
CA ARG A 26 -21.43 -6.88 17.14
C ARG A 26 -21.99 -8.26 17.51
N SER A 27 -23.31 -8.35 17.62
CA SER A 27 -23.96 -9.62 17.93
C SER A 27 -23.64 -10.65 16.85
N LYS A 28 -23.40 -11.90 17.27
CA LYS A 28 -23.17 -13.03 16.37
C LYS A 28 -24.24 -13.12 15.27
N GLN A 29 -25.49 -12.84 15.62
CA GLN A 29 -26.64 -12.82 14.69
C GLN A 29 -26.46 -11.82 13.54
N LEU A 30 -26.01 -10.59 13.83
CA LEU A 30 -25.79 -9.58 12.78
C LEU A 30 -24.65 -9.95 11.83
N ILE A 31 -23.61 -10.62 12.33
CA ILE A 31 -22.50 -11.09 11.49
C ILE A 31 -22.98 -12.21 10.58
N VAL A 32 -23.72 -13.18 11.12
CA VAL A 32 -24.28 -14.29 10.34
C VAL A 32 -25.22 -13.78 9.26
N GLN A 33 -26.14 -12.87 9.59
CA GLN A 33 -27.04 -12.24 8.61
C GLN A 33 -26.28 -11.53 7.48
N ARG A 34 -25.20 -10.82 7.81
CA ARG A 34 -24.36 -10.16 6.79
C ARG A 34 -23.65 -11.15 5.89
N LEU A 35 -23.12 -12.23 6.46
CA LEU A 35 -22.46 -13.28 5.68
C LEU A 35 -23.45 -13.92 4.70
N THR A 36 -24.67 -14.22 5.14
CA THR A 36 -25.70 -14.78 4.25
C THR A 36 -26.08 -13.80 3.13
N THR A 37 -26.24 -12.51 3.43
CA THR A 37 -26.52 -11.50 2.39
C THR A 37 -25.38 -11.39 1.38
N LEU A 38 -24.12 -11.40 1.85
CA LEU A 38 -22.96 -11.33 0.96
C LEU A 38 -22.84 -12.57 0.07
N GLN A 39 -23.12 -13.75 0.61
CA GLN A 39 -23.13 -14.99 -0.18
C GLN A 39 -24.21 -14.96 -1.26
N GLN A 40 -25.40 -14.48 -0.92
CA GLN A 40 -26.49 -14.32 -1.89
C GLN A 40 -26.13 -13.32 -3.00
N GLN A 41 -25.58 -12.16 -2.64
CA GLN A 41 -25.13 -11.15 -3.61
C GLN A 41 -24.03 -11.69 -4.54
N LEU A 42 -23.09 -12.49 -4.01
CA LEU A 42 -22.06 -13.12 -4.82
C LEU A 42 -22.66 -14.11 -5.81
N GLN A 43 -23.63 -14.91 -5.38
CA GLN A 43 -24.31 -15.86 -6.25
C GLN A 43 -25.12 -15.16 -7.35
N GLU A 44 -25.86 -14.11 -7.02
CA GLU A 44 -26.60 -13.28 -7.98
C GLU A 44 -25.66 -12.63 -9.00
N ALA A 45 -24.53 -12.06 -8.55
CA ALA A 45 -23.54 -11.48 -9.45
C ALA A 45 -22.88 -12.53 -10.36
N SER A 46 -22.60 -13.73 -9.84
CA SER A 46 -22.06 -14.84 -10.62
C SER A 46 -23.06 -15.33 -11.68
N GLN A 47 -24.34 -15.41 -11.34
CA GLN A 47 -25.40 -15.79 -12.28
C GLN A 47 -25.56 -14.73 -13.38
N ALA A 48 -25.61 -13.44 -13.01
CA ALA A 48 -25.65 -12.35 -13.98
C ALA A 48 -24.42 -12.38 -14.93
N LEU A 49 -23.22 -12.64 -14.41
CA LEU A 49 -22.04 -12.78 -15.25
C LEU A 49 -22.12 -13.98 -16.21
N GLN A 50 -22.72 -15.10 -15.79
CA GLN A 50 -22.91 -16.25 -16.67
C GLN A 50 -23.98 -15.99 -17.73
N GLU A 51 -25.06 -15.32 -17.38
CA GLU A 51 -26.18 -15.00 -18.28
C GLU A 51 -25.81 -13.95 -19.32
N PHE A 52 -25.09 -12.89 -18.93
CA PHE A 52 -24.73 -11.79 -19.82
C PHE A 52 -23.32 -11.90 -20.39
N GLY A 53 -22.35 -12.39 -19.61
CA GLY A 53 -20.94 -12.45 -20.01
C GLY A 53 -20.66 -13.53 -21.05
N ASN A 54 -21.20 -14.74 -20.89
CA ASN A 54 -20.92 -15.85 -21.80
C ASN A 54 -21.41 -15.68 -23.24
N PRO A 55 -22.61 -15.12 -23.52
CA PRO A 55 -23.06 -14.90 -24.90
C PRO A 55 -22.42 -13.66 -25.56
N LEU A 56 -22.06 -12.63 -24.78
CA LEU A 56 -21.52 -11.37 -25.31
C LEU A 56 -19.98 -11.39 -25.45
N LEU A 57 -19.26 -12.20 -24.67
CA LEU A 57 -17.80 -12.29 -24.76
C LEU A 57 -17.30 -12.71 -26.16
N PRO A 58 -17.85 -13.74 -26.82
CA PRO A 58 -17.40 -14.12 -28.16
C PRO A 58 -17.66 -13.04 -29.21
N GLN A 59 -18.79 -12.33 -29.13
CA GLN A 59 -19.11 -11.22 -30.04
C GLN A 59 -18.17 -10.03 -29.82
N CYS A 60 -18.01 -9.59 -28.56
CA CYS A 60 -17.08 -8.51 -28.21
C CYS A 60 -15.63 -8.84 -28.56
N LEU A 61 -15.18 -10.09 -28.38
CA LEU A 61 -13.83 -10.52 -28.75
C LEU A 61 -13.65 -10.62 -30.27
N SER A 62 -14.69 -10.95 -31.02
CA SER A 62 -14.64 -10.95 -32.49
C SER A 62 -14.57 -9.54 -33.08
N GLU A 63 -15.23 -8.56 -32.44
CA GLU A 63 -15.21 -7.15 -32.81
C GLU A 63 -13.96 -6.42 -32.28
N MET A 64 -13.45 -6.81 -31.11
CA MET A 64 -12.10 -6.49 -30.64
C MET A 64 -11.07 -7.39 -31.35
N LYS A 65 -10.99 -7.30 -32.67
CA LYS A 65 -9.69 -7.45 -33.33
C LYS A 65 -9.00 -6.10 -33.19
N PRO A 66 -8.18 -5.84 -32.16
CA PRO A 66 -7.29 -4.71 -32.26
C PRO A 66 -6.40 -5.00 -33.48
N SER A 67 -6.38 -4.07 -34.43
CA SER A 67 -5.23 -3.90 -35.32
C SER A 67 -4.06 -3.47 -34.44
N LEU A 68 -3.56 -4.40 -33.62
CA LEU A 68 -2.32 -4.25 -32.87
C LEU A 68 -1.23 -4.30 -33.93
N ASP A 69 -0.91 -3.14 -34.47
CA ASP A 69 0.26 -2.97 -35.30
C ASP A 69 1.47 -3.27 -34.41
N PHE A 70 2.06 -4.46 -34.60
CA PHE A 70 3.19 -4.96 -33.82
C PHE A 70 4.39 -4.01 -33.86
N THR A 71 4.42 -3.06 -34.79
CA THR A 71 5.42 -1.99 -34.84
C THR A 71 5.23 -0.92 -33.76
N THR A 72 4.00 -0.71 -33.27
CA THR A 72 3.67 0.33 -32.27
C THR A 72 3.81 -0.15 -30.82
N MET A 73 3.75 -1.47 -30.59
CA MET A 73 3.89 -2.05 -29.24
C MET A 73 5.24 -1.72 -28.58
N PRO A 74 6.40 -1.85 -29.25
CA PRO A 74 7.68 -1.46 -28.68
C PRO A 74 7.73 0.01 -28.27
N ALA A 75 7.10 0.90 -29.05
CA ALA A 75 7.03 2.32 -28.74
C ALA A 75 6.15 2.61 -27.52
N MET A 76 5.01 1.93 -27.39
CA MET A 76 4.14 2.04 -26.22
C MET A 76 4.79 1.47 -24.96
N VAL A 77 5.43 0.31 -25.05
CA VAL A 77 6.20 -0.27 -23.94
C VAL A 77 7.33 0.67 -23.54
N THR A 78 8.08 1.22 -24.50
CA THR A 78 9.13 2.21 -24.22
C THR A 78 8.58 3.48 -23.58
N ALA A 79 7.40 3.95 -23.99
CA ALA A 79 6.75 5.12 -23.40
C ALA A 79 6.28 4.87 -21.96
N VAL A 80 5.74 3.68 -21.66
CA VAL A 80 5.23 3.32 -20.32
C VAL A 80 6.38 2.94 -19.39
N VAL A 81 7.24 2.03 -19.81
CA VAL A 81 8.39 1.54 -19.05
C VAL A 81 9.45 2.63 -18.94
N GLY A 82 9.74 3.36 -20.01
CA GLY A 82 10.72 4.46 -19.99
C GLY A 82 10.32 5.59 -19.07
N LYS A 83 9.03 5.97 -19.01
CA LYS A 83 8.54 6.96 -18.03
C LYS A 83 8.68 6.47 -16.59
N GLY A 84 8.34 5.19 -16.32
CA GLY A 84 8.51 4.59 -15.00
C GLY A 84 9.99 4.50 -14.57
N GLN A 85 10.86 4.06 -15.48
CA GLN A 85 12.30 3.96 -15.28
C GLN A 85 12.95 5.34 -15.09
N HIS A 86 12.48 6.37 -15.79
CA HIS A 86 12.98 7.73 -15.61
C HIS A 86 12.71 8.25 -14.18
N LYS A 87 11.49 8.04 -13.67
CA LYS A 87 11.13 8.41 -12.29
C LYS A 87 11.96 7.63 -11.26
N LEU A 88 12.16 6.33 -11.47
CA LEU A 88 13.01 5.51 -10.61
C LEU A 88 14.47 5.97 -10.63
N LYS A 89 15.00 6.33 -11.79
CA LYS A 89 16.36 6.88 -11.95
C LYS A 89 16.52 8.21 -11.21
N GLN A 90 15.52 9.10 -11.31
CA GLN A 90 15.52 10.37 -10.58
C GLN A 90 15.50 10.15 -9.06
N LEU A 91 14.64 9.24 -8.57
CA LEU A 91 14.58 8.87 -7.15
C LEU A 91 15.89 8.24 -6.66
N PHE A 92 16.51 7.37 -7.46
CA PHE A 92 17.80 6.78 -7.15
C PHE A 92 18.91 7.84 -7.03
N GLU A 93 19.04 8.74 -8.00
CA GLU A 93 20.05 9.80 -7.95
C GLU A 93 19.80 10.80 -6.80
N TYR A 94 18.54 11.09 -6.47
CA TYR A 94 18.18 11.89 -5.30
C TYR A 94 18.61 11.19 -4.00
N ASN A 95 18.23 9.92 -3.81
CA ASN A 95 18.58 9.16 -2.61
C ASN A 95 20.09 8.97 -2.46
N LYS A 96 20.80 8.73 -3.57
CA LYS A 96 22.27 8.64 -3.59
C LYS A 96 22.95 9.95 -3.14
N LYS A 97 22.40 11.10 -3.52
CA LYS A 97 22.91 12.41 -3.04
C LYS A 97 22.60 12.64 -1.57
N MET A 98 21.41 12.27 -1.10
CA MET A 98 21.04 12.33 0.33
C MET A 98 21.92 11.41 1.19
N LEU A 99 22.18 10.18 0.75
CA LEU A 99 23.06 9.23 1.44
C LEU A 99 24.54 9.67 1.45
N LYS A 100 25.00 10.42 0.44
CA LYS A 100 26.33 11.04 0.48
C LYS A 100 26.45 12.12 1.57
N LEU A 101 25.38 12.85 1.85
CA LEU A 101 25.33 13.78 2.98
C LEU A 101 25.33 13.00 4.30
N ASP A 102 24.48 11.97 4.42
CA ASP A 102 24.36 11.14 5.63
C ASP A 102 25.65 10.38 5.99
N SER A 103 26.38 9.84 5.02
CA SER A 103 27.68 9.18 5.25
C SER A 103 28.80 10.15 5.64
N THR A 104 28.75 11.38 5.14
CA THR A 104 29.69 12.44 5.53
C THR A 104 29.38 12.92 6.94
N ASP A 105 28.10 13.08 7.28
CA ASP A 105 27.62 13.40 8.62
C ASP A 105 27.98 12.29 9.61
N HIS A 106 27.82 11.03 9.24
CA HIS A 106 28.28 9.90 10.04
C HIS A 106 29.80 9.97 10.32
N ARG A 107 30.61 10.30 9.30
CA ARG A 107 32.06 10.48 9.47
C ARG A 107 32.39 11.65 10.41
N PHE A 108 31.67 12.77 10.31
CA PHE A 108 31.89 13.92 11.20
C PHE A 108 31.44 13.64 12.63
N VAL A 109 30.29 12.98 12.80
CA VAL A 109 29.79 12.54 14.11
C VAL A 109 30.78 11.57 14.75
N GLN A 110 31.28 10.59 13.98
CA GLN A 110 32.27 9.64 14.46
C GLN A 110 33.59 10.34 14.82
N TYR A 111 34.08 11.27 13.98
CA TYR A 111 35.26 12.08 14.29
C TYR A 111 35.10 12.86 15.60
N VAL A 112 33.93 13.45 15.84
CA VAL A 112 33.62 14.15 17.09
C VAL A 112 33.63 13.18 18.27
N TYR A 113 33.05 11.98 18.14
CA TYR A 113 33.05 10.99 19.23
C TYR A 113 34.44 10.38 19.49
N ASP A 114 35.27 10.19 18.46
CA ASP A 114 36.64 9.65 18.58
C ASP A 114 37.55 10.60 19.36
N LEU A 115 37.29 11.91 19.32
CA LEU A 115 37.99 12.93 20.11
C LEU A 115 37.59 12.94 21.61
N LYS A 116 36.64 12.10 22.02
CA LYS A 116 36.11 11.99 23.41
C LYS A 116 35.82 13.35 24.07
N PRO A 117 35.02 14.24 23.44
CA PRO A 117 34.74 15.56 23.97
C PRO A 117 33.95 15.46 25.28
N ASN A 118 34.26 16.35 26.22
CA ASN A 118 33.54 16.41 27.48
C ASN A 118 32.16 17.09 27.31
N LYS A 119 31.28 16.92 28.30
CA LYS A 119 29.89 17.43 28.25
C LYS A 119 29.80 18.96 28.05
N GLN A 120 30.81 19.72 28.48
CA GLN A 120 30.83 21.17 28.32
C GLN A 120 31.16 21.58 26.88
N GLN A 121 32.13 20.90 26.26
CA GLN A 121 32.52 21.12 24.87
C GLN A 121 31.37 20.82 23.90
N ILE A 122 30.64 19.72 24.09
CA ILE A 122 29.47 19.38 23.25
C ILE A 122 28.36 20.44 23.37
N ARG A 123 28.14 20.99 24.58
CA ARG A 123 27.11 22.02 24.80
C ARG A 123 27.45 23.35 24.14
N SER A 124 28.72 23.71 24.05
CA SER A 124 29.15 24.96 23.41
C SER A 124 28.91 25.00 21.90
N ILE A 125 28.95 23.84 21.23
CA ILE A 125 28.75 23.71 19.77
C ILE A 125 27.25 23.85 19.40
N ARG A 126 26.33 23.58 20.33
CA ARG A 126 24.88 23.59 20.07
C ARG A 126 24.26 25.00 19.97
N ASN A 127 25.04 26.04 20.28
CA ASN A 127 24.60 27.45 20.31
C ASN A 127 25.15 28.27 19.12
N ILE A 128 25.71 27.60 18.11
CA ILE A 128 26.08 28.17 16.81
C ILE A 128 25.09 27.64 15.78
#